data_AF-A0A517MVI6-F1
#
_entry.id   AF-A0A517MVI6-F1
#
_cell.length_a   1.000
_cell.length_b   1.000
_cell.length_c   1.000
_cell.angle_alpha   90.00
_cell.angle_beta   90.00
_cell.angle_gamma   90.00
#
_symmetry.space_group_name_H-M   'P 1'
#
loop_
_entity.id
_entity.type
_entity.pdbx_description
1 polymer ?
#
loop_
_entity_poly.entity_id
_entity_poly.type
_entity_poly.pdbx_seq_one_letter_code
_entity_poly.pdbx_strand_id
1 'polypeptide(L)'
;MSIKQALAMVVGCFAIGVTAGGGIGWVVGKLSPELAFALLPLLDDTADGLAVCTSLGLINGAWAGIAVGIAVTAVVAWFESRKLKH
;
A
#
# COMPACT_ATOMS: atom_id res chain seq x y z
N MET A 1 -14.39 8.71 -18.02
CA MET A 1 -13.95 7.55 -17.24
C MET A 1 -15.15 6.79 -16.71
N SER A 2 -15.17 5.47 -16.93
CA SER A 2 -16.21 4.58 -16.41
C SER A 2 -15.86 4.06 -15.01
N ILE A 3 -16.87 3.61 -14.26
CA ILE A 3 -16.69 2.99 -12.93
C ILE A 3 -15.74 1.78 -12.99
N LYS A 4 -15.81 0.98 -14.07
CA LYS A 4 -14.93 -0.18 -14.25
C LYS A 4 -13.46 0.22 -14.35
N GLN A 5 -13.16 1.32 -15.05
CA GLN A 5 -11.80 1.84 -15.19
C GLN A 5 -11.28 2.42 -13.88
N ALA A 6 -12.13 3.15 -13.14
CA ALA A 6 -11.80 3.67 -11.82
C ALA A 6 -11.46 2.53 -10.84
N LEU A 7 -12.28 1.48 -10.81
CA LEU A 7 -12.04 0.32 -9.96
C LEU A 7 -10.74 -0.41 -10.35
N ALA A 8 -10.52 -0.62 -11.65
CA ALA A 8 -9.29 -1.24 -12.14
C ALA A 8 -8.04 -0.44 -11.75
N MET A 9 -8.11 0.89 -11.77
CA MET A 9 -7.03 1.77 -11.31
C MET A 9 -6.71 1.56 -9.83
N VAL A 10 -7.75 1.58 -8.98
CA VAL A 10 -7.58 1.38 -7.53
C VAL A 10 -7.03 0.00 -7.23
N VAL A 11 -7.53 -1.04 -7.88
CA VAL A 11 -7.04 -2.42 -7.73
C VAL A 11 -5.59 -2.55 -8.22
N GLY A 12 -5.25 -1.91 -9.34
CA GLY A 12 -3.88 -1.89 -9.86
C GLY A 12 -2.92 -1.22 -8.88
N CYS A 13 -3.27 -0.05 -8.35
CA CYS A 13 -2.47 0.63 -7.34
C CYS A 13 -2.38 -0.14 -6.01
N PHE A 14 -3.47 -0.79 -5.58
CA PHE A 14 -3.45 -1.70 -4.44
C PHE A 14 -2.44 -2.83 -4.65
N ALA A 15 -2.46 -3.51 -5.80
CA ALA A 15 -1.55 -4.61 -6.08
C ALA A 15 -0.09 -4.15 -6.05
N ILE A 16 0.22 -3.02 -6.70
CA ILE A 16 1.56 -2.41 -6.66
C ILE A 16 1.96 -2.06 -5.24
N GLY A 17 1.05 -1.44 -4.48
CA GLY A 17 1.26 -1.05 -3.09
C GLY A 17 1.57 -2.26 -2.20
N VAL A 18 0.79 -3.34 -2.32
CA VAL A 18 1.03 -4.61 -1.60
C VAL A 18 2.40 -5.18 -1.95
N THR A 19 2.75 -5.28 -3.23
CA THR A 19 4.05 -5.85 -3.64
C THR A 19 5.22 -4.99 -3.17
N ALA A 20 5.15 -3.67 -3.34
CA ALA A 20 6.19 -2.75 -2.90
C ALA A 20 6.32 -2.73 -1.37
N GLY A 21 5.20 -2.60 -0.66
CA GLY A 21 5.15 -2.58 0.80
C GLY A 21 5.62 -3.90 1.42
N GLY A 22 5.18 -5.03 0.89
CA GLY A 22 5.65 -6.35 1.31
C GLY A 22 7.14 -6.56 1.05
N GLY A 23 7.64 -6.11 -0.10
CA GLY A 23 9.07 -6.12 -0.41
C GLY A 23 9.90 -5.27 0.55
N ILE A 24 9.45 -4.05 0.85
CA ILE A 24 10.10 -3.17 1.83
C ILE A 24 10.08 -3.82 3.21
N GLY A 25 8.93 -4.32 3.65
CA GLY A 25 8.78 -5.00 4.94
C GLY A 25 9.69 -6.23 5.08
N TRP A 26 9.84 -7.00 4.01
CA TRP A 26 10.74 -8.15 3.97
C TRP A 26 12.23 -7.74 4.05
N VAL A 27 12.64 -6.71 3.30
CA VAL A 27 14.01 -6.19 3.37
C VAL A 27 14.31 -5.65 4.77
N VAL A 28 13.38 -4.86 5.34
CA VAL A 28 13.52 -4.31 6.69
C VAL A 28 13.59 -5.43 7.73
N GLY A 29 12.73 -6.44 7.65
CA GLY A 29 12.75 -7.58 8.57
C GLY A 29 14.04 -8.39 8.49
N LYS A 30 14.68 -8.47 7.32
CA LYS A 30 16.00 -9.10 7.17
C LYS A 30 17.16 -8.28 7.74
N LEU A 31 17.10 -6.96 7.62
CA LEU A 31 18.18 -6.06 8.06
C LEU A 31 18.05 -5.64 9.52
N SER A 32 16.84 -5.61 10.05
CA SER A 32 16.53 -5.06 11.38
C SER A 32 15.31 -5.78 11.97
N PRO A 33 15.43 -7.07 12.34
CA PRO A 33 14.33 -7.83 12.93
C PRO A 33 13.86 -7.24 14.28
N GLU A 34 14.77 -6.59 15.01
CA GLU A 34 14.51 -5.82 16.23
C GLU A 34 13.40 -4.76 16.04
N LEU A 35 13.28 -4.22 14.81
CA LEU A 35 12.34 -3.15 14.49
C LEU A 35 10.88 -3.59 14.66
N ALA A 36 10.60 -4.90 14.51
CA ALA A 36 9.28 -5.45 14.76
C ALA A 36 8.82 -5.21 16.21
N PHE A 37 9.73 -5.42 17.18
CA PHE A 37 9.46 -5.20 18.60
C PHE A 37 9.41 -3.71 18.96
N ALA A 38 10.18 -2.87 18.26
CA ALA A 38 10.11 -1.42 18.42
C ALA A 38 8.80 -0.83 17.89
N LEU A 39 8.29 -1.34 16.76
CA LEU A 39 7.04 -0.88 16.13
C LEU A 39 5.79 -1.46 16.80
N LEU A 40 5.90 -2.65 17.39
CA LEU A 40 4.81 -3.33 18.10
C LEU A 40 5.31 -3.76 19.49
N PRO A 41 5.28 -2.87 20.49
CA PRO A 41 5.74 -3.18 21.85
C PRO A 41 4.86 -4.19 22.61
N LEU A 42 3.73 -4.60 22.02
CA LEU A 42 2.84 -5.65 22.54
C LEU A 42 3.14 -7.03 21.92
N LEU A 43 4.13 -7.11 21.03
CA LEU A 43 4.49 -8.34 20.35
C LEU A 43 5.24 -9.26 21.33
N ASP A 44 4.80 -10.51 21.40
CA ASP A 44 5.45 -11.56 22.19
C ASP A 44 6.91 -11.73 21.72
N ASP A 45 7.86 -11.85 22.66
CA ASP A 45 9.30 -12.02 22.39
C ASP A 45 9.60 -13.26 21.52
N THR A 46 8.65 -14.16 21.37
CA THR A 46 8.73 -15.35 20.50
C THR A 46 8.30 -15.11 19.05
N ALA A 47 7.81 -13.92 18.71
CA ALA A 47 7.31 -13.61 17.38
C ALA A 47 8.44 -13.51 16.34
N ASP A 48 8.19 -14.03 15.13
CA ASP A 48 9.10 -13.88 14.00
C ASP A 48 9.07 -12.43 13.48
N GLY A 49 10.10 -11.66 13.87
CA GLY A 49 10.25 -10.26 13.45
C GLY A 49 10.26 -10.07 11.94
N LEU A 50 10.75 -11.04 11.16
CA LEU A 50 10.70 -10.98 9.70
C LEU A 50 9.25 -11.07 9.20
N ALA A 51 8.48 -12.02 9.70
CA ALA A 51 7.07 -12.19 9.35
C ALA A 51 6.25 -10.95 9.75
N VAL A 52 6.57 -10.34 10.89
CA VAL A 52 5.88 -9.16 11.41
C VAL A 52 6.21 -7.92 10.55
N CYS A 53 7.49 -7.65 10.27
CA CYS A 53 7.87 -6.55 9.37
C CYS A 53 7.28 -6.73 7.96
N THR A 54 7.27 -7.96 7.44
CA THR A 54 6.68 -8.25 6.13
C THR A 54 5.17 -8.00 6.13
N SER A 55 4.45 -8.45 7.16
CA SER A 55 3.00 -8.25 7.26
C SER A 55 2.62 -6.77 7.46
N LEU A 56 3.34 -6.03 8.29
CA LEU A 56 3.20 -4.58 8.41
C LEU A 56 3.46 -3.87 7.09
N GLY A 57 4.50 -4.29 6.37
CA GLY A 57 4.82 -3.79 5.03
C GLY A 57 3.69 -4.04 4.03
N LEU A 58 3.13 -5.24 4.01
CA LEU A 58 1.99 -5.59 3.14
C LEU A 58 0.75 -4.75 3.46
N ILE A 59 0.42 -4.58 4.73
CA ILE A 59 -0.76 -3.80 5.17
C ILE A 59 -0.58 -2.32 4.84
N ASN A 60 0.56 -1.72 5.18
CA ASN A 60 0.83 -0.32 4.85
C ASN A 60 0.89 -0.10 3.34
N GLY A 61 1.48 -1.04 2.60
CA GLY A 61 1.50 -1.07 1.16
C GLY A 61 0.11 -1.10 0.54
N ALA A 62 -0.77 -1.97 1.04
CA ALA A 62 -2.18 -2.05 0.62
C ALA A 62 -2.90 -0.72 0.79
N TRP A 63 -2.83 -0.12 1.98
CA TRP A 63 -3.50 1.15 2.28
C TRP A 63 -2.95 2.30 1.43
N ALA A 64 -1.62 2.40 1.31
CA ALA A 64 -0.98 3.38 0.45
C ALA A 64 -1.40 3.21 -1.02
N GLY A 65 -1.44 1.97 -1.51
CA GLY A 65 -1.87 1.63 -2.86
C GLY A 65 -3.32 2.07 -3.14
N ILE A 66 -4.24 1.79 -2.21
CA ILE A 66 -5.64 2.25 -2.33
C ILE A 66 -5.72 3.77 -2.35
N ALA A 67 -5.03 4.45 -1.41
CA ALA A 67 -5.06 5.91 -1.31
C ALA A 67 -4.54 6.58 -2.61
N VAL A 68 -3.43 6.08 -3.15
CA VAL A 68 -2.87 6.55 -4.43
C VAL A 68 -3.84 6.28 -5.57
N GLY A 69 -4.43 5.07 -5.64
CA GLY A 69 -5.40 4.73 -6.68
C GLY A 69 -6.63 5.64 -6.67
N ILE A 70 -7.16 5.97 -5.50
CA ILE A 70 -8.27 6.92 -5.34
C ILE A 70 -7.84 8.32 -5.79
N ALA A 71 -6.67 8.79 -5.38
CA ALA A 71 -6.16 10.12 -5.75
C ALA A 71 -5.98 10.25 -7.26
N VAL A 72 -5.35 9.27 -7.92
CA VAL A 72 -5.15 9.25 -9.38
C VAL A 72 -6.50 9.23 -10.09
N THR A 73 -7.44 8.41 -9.63
CA THR A 73 -8.79 8.35 -10.19
C THR A 73 -9.51 9.70 -10.08
N ALA A 74 -9.45 10.36 -8.92
CA ALA A 74 -10.05 11.68 -8.72
C ALA A 74 -9.44 12.75 -9.63
N VAL A 75 -8.11 12.75 -9.79
CA VAL A 75 -7.40 13.66 -10.69
C VAL A 75 -7.82 13.45 -12.15
N VAL A 76 -7.86 12.20 -12.62
CA VAL A 76 -8.27 11.87 -13.99
C VAL A 76 -9.72 12.29 -14.24
N ALA A 77 -10.64 11.97 -13.32
CA ALA A 77 -12.04 12.38 -13.39
C ALA A 77 -12.18 13.90 -13.50
N TRP A 78 -11.39 14.64 -12.71
CA TRP A 78 -11.39 16.10 -12.73
C TRP A 78 -10.91 16.65 -14.09
N PHE A 79 -9.82 16.11 -14.65
CA PHE A 79 -9.32 16.54 -15.97
C PHE A 79 -10.33 16.27 -17.09
N GLU A 80 -10.95 15.09 -17.11
CA GLU A 80 -12.00 14.78 -18.10
C GLU A 80 -13.20 15.72 -17.98
N SER A 81 -13.63 16.05 -16.76
CA SER A 81 -14.74 16.99 -16.53
C SER A 81 -14.46 18.39 -17.08
N ARG A 82 -13.18 18.79 -17.15
CA ARG A 82 -12.75 20.08 -17.72
C ARG A 82 -12.63 20.05 -19.24
N LYS A 83 -12.23 18.92 -19.82
CA LYS A 83 -12.17 18.77 -21.28
C LYS A 83 -13.55 18.81 -21.93
N LEU A 84 -14.60 18.38 -21.22
CA LEU A 84 -16.00 18.46 -21.71
C LEU A 84 -16.59 19.88 -21.69
N LYS A 85 -15.89 20.87 -21.09
CA LYS A 85 -16.37 22.26 -20.98
C LYS A 85 -15.81 23.19 -22.07
N HIS A 86 -14.96 22.68 -22.96
CA HIS A 86 -14.41 23.37 -24.13
C HIS A 86 -14.82 22.63 -25.40
#